data_AF-A0A661MXB3-F1
#
_entry.id   AF-A0A661MXB3-F1
#
_cell.length_a   1.000
_cell.length_b   1.000
_cell.length_c   1.000
_cell.angle_alpha   90.00
_cell.angle_beta   90.00
_cell.angle_gamma   90.00
#
_symmetry.space_group_name_H-M   'P 1'
#
loop_
_entity.id
_entity.type
_entity.pdbx_description
1 polymer ?
#
loop_
_entity_poly.entity_id
_entity_poly.type
_entity_poly.pdbx_seq_one_letter_code
_entity_poly.pdbx_strand_id
1 'polypeptide(L)'
;RTFASQFAHVVVFAAEDLSSDTVMLGSDSPLPLDLERLSRSFADPGIKSELERAYVHSPFDVFARVILANREEVLSYTQVEHRLRGGEWEFFPESSNGPMEDCDPADCRRSAVELNTDDNALIEFAAPRDLIGFQRYEGYLANIYSPDWPYGKLMETFENFGDGDDAARAYAEMAMSLMGHGRKSEASDFLTQSARHGAVAETLVATEVLRHLLTDEHEPRIAIEPPVPGPQMDQATARQLSLGFEAVRSAVDMRAYGTALAAMEEIPAPLRLHSGPSLRFLYGYLQYKAAEGVPSRYRSAIDQLEDLVRSDEEYVRRHPELYYFLARAHDAEFNFDKGLRNMRIYVESRLAGSDDAEDLPEPPPEDAPTTDAPEDADGGDLADKDLHPDRDDGV
;
A
#
# COMPACT_ATOMS: atom_id res chain seq x y z
N ARG A 1 30.09 -1.46 -27.34
CA ARG A 1 28.73 -1.86 -27.79
C ARG A 1 27.83 -1.81 -26.57
N THR A 2 26.53 -1.51 -26.66
CA THR A 2 25.60 -1.53 -25.50
C THR A 2 24.60 -2.70 -25.63
N PHE A 3 23.90 -3.10 -24.56
CA PHE A 3 22.90 -4.19 -24.64
C PHE A 3 21.77 -3.83 -25.61
N ALA A 4 21.21 -2.62 -25.45
CA ALA A 4 20.24 -2.03 -26.35
C ALA A 4 20.81 -1.68 -27.75
N SER A 5 22.12 -1.84 -27.98
CA SER A 5 22.71 -1.82 -29.33
C SER A 5 22.89 -3.22 -29.93
N GLN A 6 22.62 -4.31 -29.19
CA GLN A 6 22.59 -5.68 -29.74
C GLN A 6 21.17 -6.12 -30.07
N PHE A 7 20.18 -5.80 -29.23
CA PHE A 7 18.80 -6.23 -29.40
C PHE A 7 17.87 -5.09 -29.85
N ALA A 8 16.89 -5.43 -30.70
CA ALA A 8 15.85 -4.50 -31.17
C ALA A 8 14.82 -4.15 -30.09
N HIS A 9 14.56 -5.09 -29.17
CA HIS A 9 13.64 -4.94 -28.05
C HIS A 9 14.35 -5.28 -26.74
N VAL A 10 14.15 -4.46 -25.72
CA VAL A 10 14.70 -4.65 -24.37
C VAL A 10 13.62 -4.27 -23.36
N VAL A 11 13.47 -5.08 -22.31
CA VAL A 11 12.65 -4.78 -21.12
C VAL A 11 13.49 -5.08 -19.87
N VAL A 12 13.35 -4.26 -18.83
CA VAL A 12 14.08 -4.40 -17.57
C VAL A 12 13.09 -4.54 -16.42
N PHE A 13 13.28 -5.59 -15.63
CA PHE A 13 12.46 -5.94 -14.48
C PHE A 13 13.29 -5.86 -13.19
N ALA A 14 12.66 -5.50 -12.07
CA ALA A 14 13.17 -5.82 -10.74
C ALA A 14 13.18 -7.35 -10.56
N ALA A 15 14.26 -7.91 -10.00
CA ALA A 15 14.29 -9.31 -9.62
C ALA A 15 13.36 -9.59 -8.43
N GLU A 16 13.36 -8.69 -7.45
CA GLU A 16 12.53 -8.69 -6.24
C GLU A 16 12.11 -7.26 -5.89
N ASP A 17 11.17 -7.11 -4.97
CA ASP A 17 10.57 -5.83 -4.61
C ASP A 17 11.58 -4.90 -3.93
N LEU A 18 11.64 -3.64 -4.37
CA LEU A 18 12.65 -2.65 -3.96
C LEU A 18 14.12 -3.10 -4.17
N SER A 19 14.35 -4.16 -4.96
CA SER A 19 15.68 -4.74 -5.12
C SER A 19 16.59 -3.90 -6.01
N SER A 20 17.90 -4.03 -5.73
CA SER A 20 19.00 -3.61 -6.60
C SER A 20 19.11 -4.44 -7.87
N ASP A 21 18.69 -5.69 -7.78
CA ASP A 21 19.00 -6.70 -8.77
C ASP A 21 17.95 -6.65 -9.86
N THR A 22 18.40 -6.61 -11.12
CA THR A 22 17.52 -6.43 -12.28
C THR A 22 17.70 -7.54 -13.29
N VAL A 23 16.59 -7.93 -13.91
CA VAL A 23 16.55 -8.90 -15.01
C VAL A 23 16.37 -8.12 -16.30
N MET A 24 17.35 -8.22 -17.21
CA MET A 24 17.31 -7.60 -18.53
C MET A 24 16.99 -8.62 -19.62
N LEU A 25 15.82 -8.50 -20.23
CA LEU A 25 15.39 -9.34 -21.34
C LEU A 25 15.67 -8.62 -22.67
N GLY A 26 16.54 -9.19 -23.49
CA GLY A 26 16.84 -8.72 -24.85
C GLY A 26 16.26 -9.65 -25.91
N SER A 27 15.71 -9.10 -26.99
CA SER A 27 15.12 -9.88 -28.08
C SER A 27 15.19 -9.14 -29.43
N ASP A 28 15.37 -9.91 -30.50
CA ASP A 28 15.23 -9.43 -31.89
C ASP A 28 13.78 -9.45 -32.40
N SER A 29 12.88 -10.07 -31.63
CA SER A 29 11.42 -10.04 -31.86
C SER A 29 10.71 -9.20 -30.79
N PRO A 30 9.55 -8.58 -31.09
CA PRO A 30 8.80 -7.80 -30.11
C PRO A 30 8.54 -8.53 -28.79
N LEU A 31 8.65 -7.78 -27.70
CA LEU A 31 8.36 -8.20 -26.33
C LEU A 31 7.12 -7.43 -25.81
N PRO A 32 5.92 -7.67 -26.37
CA PRO A 32 4.71 -6.97 -25.93
C PRO A 32 4.37 -7.37 -24.49
N LEU A 33 3.94 -6.40 -23.70
CA LEU A 33 3.46 -6.61 -22.34
C LEU A 33 1.97 -6.98 -22.42
N ASP A 34 1.75 -8.21 -22.90
CA ASP A 34 0.48 -8.80 -23.32
C ASP A 34 -0.08 -9.73 -22.23
N LEU A 35 -1.21 -9.34 -21.63
CA LEU A 35 -1.83 -10.05 -20.52
C LEU A 35 -2.37 -11.43 -20.93
N GLU A 36 -2.97 -11.57 -22.11
CA GLU A 36 -3.52 -12.85 -22.59
C GLU A 36 -2.41 -13.86 -22.87
N ARG A 37 -1.27 -13.40 -23.42
CA ARG A 37 -0.08 -14.23 -23.65
C ARG A 37 0.57 -14.68 -22.35
N LEU A 38 0.72 -13.81 -21.36
CA LEU A 38 1.26 -14.21 -20.06
C LEU A 38 0.30 -15.12 -19.30
N SER A 39 -1.01 -14.82 -19.28
CA SER A 39 -2.02 -15.67 -18.63
C SER A 39 -2.03 -17.10 -19.18
N ARG A 40 -1.88 -17.27 -20.51
CA ARG A 40 -1.72 -18.60 -21.13
C ARG A 40 -0.41 -19.30 -20.72
N SER A 41 0.67 -18.55 -20.49
CA SER A 41 1.93 -19.11 -19.99
C SER A 41 1.81 -19.55 -18.52
N PHE A 42 1.14 -18.77 -17.68
CA PHE A 42 0.85 -19.10 -16.27
C PHE A 42 -0.10 -20.29 -16.10
N ALA A 43 -0.86 -20.66 -17.13
CA ALA A 43 -1.69 -21.86 -17.12
C ALA A 43 -0.86 -23.17 -17.22
N ASP A 44 0.43 -23.09 -17.60
CA ASP A 44 1.34 -24.23 -17.52
C ASP A 44 1.79 -24.46 -16.06
N PRO A 45 1.53 -25.64 -15.45
CA PRO A 45 1.86 -25.90 -14.05
C PRO A 45 3.37 -25.83 -13.74
N GLY A 46 4.23 -26.13 -14.72
CA GLY A 46 5.68 -26.04 -14.56
C GLY A 46 6.16 -24.58 -14.51
N ILE A 47 5.62 -23.74 -15.39
CA ILE A 47 5.90 -22.29 -15.37
C ILE A 47 5.39 -21.68 -14.06
N LYS A 48 4.14 -21.97 -13.69
CA LYS A 48 3.56 -21.49 -12.43
C LYS A 48 4.39 -21.89 -11.21
N SER A 49 4.80 -23.16 -11.11
CA SER A 49 5.61 -23.65 -9.99
C SER A 49 6.97 -22.95 -9.87
N GLU A 50 7.61 -22.55 -10.98
CA GLU A 50 8.89 -21.85 -10.92
C GLU A 50 8.71 -20.35 -10.62
N LEU A 51 7.62 -19.74 -11.09
CA LEU A 51 7.27 -18.35 -10.78
C LEU A 51 6.85 -18.17 -9.32
N GLU A 52 6.10 -19.11 -8.74
CA GLU A 52 5.77 -19.12 -7.30
C GLU A 52 7.03 -19.14 -6.42
N ARG A 53 8.12 -19.80 -6.87
CA ARG A 53 9.42 -19.82 -6.18
C ARG A 53 10.17 -18.48 -6.25
N ALA A 54 9.78 -17.58 -7.18
CA ALA A 54 10.28 -16.22 -7.32
C ALA A 54 9.30 -15.16 -6.76
N TYR A 55 8.32 -15.59 -5.96
CA TYR A 55 7.23 -14.76 -5.40
C TYR A 55 6.41 -14.03 -6.48
N VAL A 56 6.27 -14.64 -7.64
CA VAL A 56 5.40 -14.18 -8.74
C VAL A 56 4.18 -15.09 -8.77
N HIS A 57 3.03 -14.58 -8.33
CA HIS A 57 1.81 -15.34 -8.13
C HIS A 57 0.78 -15.13 -9.24
N SER A 58 0.87 -14.00 -9.96
CA SER A 58 0.00 -13.61 -11.06
C SER A 58 0.79 -13.05 -12.26
N PRO A 59 0.20 -13.02 -13.48
CA PRO A 59 0.75 -12.27 -14.61
C PRO A 59 0.99 -10.79 -14.30
N PHE A 60 0.16 -10.20 -13.42
CA PHE A 60 0.27 -8.79 -13.01
C PHE A 60 1.53 -8.51 -12.18
N ASP A 61 2.06 -9.50 -11.46
CA ASP A 61 3.27 -9.33 -10.65
C ASP A 61 4.53 -9.24 -11.53
N VAL A 62 4.54 -9.92 -12.69
CA VAL A 62 5.59 -9.75 -13.72
C VAL A 62 5.57 -8.32 -14.26
N PHE A 63 4.37 -7.79 -14.47
CA PHE A 63 4.13 -6.45 -14.98
C PHE A 63 4.51 -5.35 -13.98
N ALA A 64 4.11 -5.49 -12.72
CA ALA A 64 4.41 -4.52 -11.67
C ALA A 64 5.92 -4.40 -11.38
N ARG A 65 6.71 -5.45 -11.66
CA ARG A 65 8.18 -5.44 -11.59
C ARG A 65 8.88 -4.73 -12.76
N VAL A 66 8.19 -4.28 -13.81
CA VAL A 66 8.85 -3.55 -14.93
C VAL A 66 9.38 -2.19 -14.47
N ILE A 67 10.68 -1.97 -14.60
CA ILE A 67 11.37 -0.69 -14.29
C ILE A 67 11.55 0.15 -15.56
N LEU A 68 11.95 -0.49 -16.66
CA LEU A 68 12.11 0.12 -17.99
C LEU A 68 11.37 -0.75 -19.00
N ALA A 69 10.30 -0.22 -19.59
CA ALA A 69 9.35 -0.97 -20.42
C ALA A 69 9.86 -1.20 -21.85
N ASN A 70 10.84 -0.42 -22.32
CA ASN A 70 11.30 -0.50 -23.70
C ASN A 70 12.78 -0.07 -23.90
N ARG A 71 13.27 -0.28 -25.13
CA ARG A 71 14.64 0.02 -25.57
C ARG A 71 15.01 1.51 -25.48
N GLU A 72 14.06 2.42 -25.69
CA GLU A 72 14.30 3.86 -25.64
C GLU A 72 14.51 4.34 -24.21
N GLU A 73 13.68 3.87 -23.27
CA GLU A 73 13.87 4.12 -21.84
C GLU A 73 15.23 3.59 -21.34
N VAL A 74 15.63 2.38 -21.75
CA VAL A 74 16.97 1.84 -21.45
C VAL A 74 18.07 2.75 -21.99
N LEU A 75 17.99 3.17 -23.26
CA LEU A 75 19.00 4.06 -23.85
C LEU A 75 18.98 5.48 -23.28
N SER A 76 17.86 5.93 -22.72
CA SER A 76 17.73 7.21 -22.01
C SER A 76 18.36 7.13 -20.61
N TYR A 77 18.03 6.09 -19.86
CA TYR A 77 18.49 5.91 -18.48
C TYR A 77 19.94 5.44 -18.37
N THR A 78 20.39 4.50 -19.20
CA THR A 78 21.76 3.96 -19.16
C THR A 78 22.74 4.83 -19.95
N GLN A 79 22.82 6.11 -19.59
CA GLN A 79 23.82 7.04 -20.10
C GLN A 79 24.87 7.33 -19.03
N VAL A 80 26.00 7.88 -19.45
CA VAL A 80 27.03 8.44 -18.59
C VAL A 80 27.34 9.84 -19.06
N GLU A 81 27.37 10.75 -18.11
CA GLU A 81 27.67 12.14 -18.36
C GLU A 81 29.18 12.40 -18.26
N HIS A 82 29.67 13.20 -19.20
CA HIS A 82 30.98 13.83 -19.09
C HIS A 82 30.79 15.33 -19.00
N ARG A 83 31.48 15.99 -18.07
CA ARG A 83 31.50 17.46 -17.98
C ARG A 83 32.90 18.02 -18.22
N LEU A 84 32.95 19.18 -18.86
CA LEU A 84 34.17 19.92 -19.14
C LEU A 84 34.60 20.70 -17.89
N ARG A 85 35.68 20.28 -17.24
CA ARG A 85 36.27 20.93 -16.07
C ARG A 85 37.74 21.18 -16.29
N GLY A 86 38.19 22.41 -16.04
CA GLY A 86 39.59 22.82 -16.29
C GLY A 86 40.06 22.73 -17.74
N GLY A 87 39.15 22.48 -18.70
CA GLY A 87 39.49 22.20 -20.11
C GLY A 87 39.60 20.71 -20.46
N GLU A 88 39.41 19.80 -19.49
CA GLU A 88 39.38 18.35 -19.70
C GLU A 88 37.95 17.81 -19.49
N TRP A 89 37.61 16.73 -20.19
CA TRP A 89 36.31 16.06 -20.03
C TRP A 89 36.40 15.03 -18.91
N GLU A 90 35.97 15.42 -17.71
CA GLU A 90 35.80 14.51 -16.56
C GLU A 90 34.59 13.58 -16.79
N PHE A 91 34.64 12.37 -16.22
CA PHE A 91 33.60 11.34 -16.33
C PHE A 91 32.85 11.20 -15.00
N PHE A 92 31.52 11.24 -15.05
CA PHE A 92 30.63 11.22 -13.89
C PHE A 92 29.77 9.95 -13.93
N PRO A 93 30.25 8.80 -13.41
CA PRO A 93 29.48 7.56 -13.37
C PRO A 93 28.21 7.67 -12.51
N GLU A 94 28.17 8.59 -11.56
CA GLU A 94 27.02 8.89 -10.70
C GLU A 94 25.95 9.79 -11.34
N SER A 95 26.07 10.13 -12.63
CA SER A 95 25.15 11.06 -13.30
C SER A 95 23.71 10.54 -13.34
N SER A 96 22.79 11.31 -12.78
CA SER A 96 21.35 11.04 -12.85
C SER A 96 20.83 11.44 -14.24
N ASN A 97 20.60 10.45 -15.11
CA ASN A 97 20.10 10.69 -16.47
C ASN A 97 18.59 10.98 -16.52
N GLY A 98 18.04 11.61 -15.47
CA GLY A 98 16.65 12.00 -15.44
C GLY A 98 16.33 12.93 -16.62
N PRO A 99 15.14 12.82 -17.25
CA PRO A 99 14.75 13.65 -18.39
C PRO A 99 14.63 15.14 -18.06
N MET A 100 14.73 15.51 -16.77
CA MET A 100 14.69 16.89 -16.28
C MET A 100 16.09 17.47 -15.93
N GLU A 101 17.18 16.71 -16.08
CA GLU A 101 18.53 17.26 -15.91
C GLU A 101 19.08 17.81 -17.22
N ASP A 102 19.18 19.14 -17.32
CA ASP A 102 19.79 19.85 -18.43
C ASP A 102 21.28 19.52 -18.59
N CYS A 103 21.66 19.11 -19.81
CA CYS A 103 23.03 18.88 -20.22
C CYS A 103 23.37 19.84 -21.38
N ASP A 104 23.96 21.00 -21.06
CA ASP A 104 24.35 22.00 -22.06
C ASP A 104 25.50 21.45 -22.93
N PRO A 105 25.35 21.34 -24.26
CA PRO A 105 26.42 20.86 -25.15
C PRO A 105 27.75 21.64 -25.07
N ALA A 106 27.78 22.83 -24.47
CA ALA A 106 28.99 23.62 -24.26
C ALA A 106 29.94 23.02 -23.19
N ASP A 107 29.40 22.42 -22.13
CA ASP A 107 30.18 21.88 -21.00
C ASP A 107 29.75 20.47 -20.57
N CYS A 108 28.74 19.89 -21.19
CA CYS A 108 28.18 18.58 -20.89
C CYS A 108 27.99 17.75 -22.17
N ARG A 109 28.22 16.44 -22.06
CA ARG A 109 27.87 15.46 -23.11
C ARG A 109 27.49 14.13 -22.46
N ARG A 110 26.46 13.48 -22.98
CA ARG A 110 26.07 12.12 -22.58
C ARG A 110 26.48 11.09 -23.62
N SER A 111 26.80 9.89 -23.18
CA SER A 111 27.02 8.73 -24.04
C SER A 111 26.42 7.48 -23.41
N ALA A 112 25.91 6.54 -24.21
CA ALA A 112 25.31 5.33 -23.67
C ALA A 112 26.38 4.41 -23.05
N VAL A 113 26.07 3.83 -21.89
CA VAL A 113 26.96 2.91 -21.16
C VAL A 113 27.27 1.69 -22.03
N GLU A 114 28.56 1.39 -22.23
CA GLU A 114 28.95 0.17 -22.94
C GLU A 114 28.57 -1.07 -22.11
N LEU A 115 28.08 -2.10 -22.81
CA LEU A 115 27.78 -3.41 -22.26
C LEU A 115 29.03 -3.95 -21.58
N ASN A 116 29.03 -3.94 -20.26
CA ASN A 116 29.94 -4.73 -19.48
C ASN A 116 29.39 -6.17 -19.40
N THR A 117 30.18 -7.14 -19.87
CA THR A 117 29.97 -8.55 -19.55
C THR A 117 30.55 -8.82 -18.17
N ASP A 118 29.78 -9.43 -17.29
CA ASP A 118 30.12 -9.65 -15.87
C ASP A 118 31.46 -10.40 -15.68
N ASP A 119 31.83 -11.27 -16.63
CA ASP A 119 33.13 -11.97 -16.72
C ASP A 119 34.37 -11.03 -16.88
N ASN A 120 34.19 -9.72 -16.89
CA ASN A 120 35.27 -8.76 -17.05
C ASN A 120 36.05 -8.59 -15.73
N ALA A 121 37.18 -9.30 -15.63
CA ALA A 121 38.09 -9.28 -14.48
C ALA A 121 38.49 -7.87 -13.99
N LEU A 122 38.41 -6.83 -14.82
CA LEU A 122 38.61 -5.43 -14.40
C LEU A 122 37.63 -4.97 -13.31
N ILE A 123 36.40 -5.49 -13.27
CA ILE A 123 35.37 -5.10 -12.31
C ILE A 123 35.36 -6.04 -11.10
N GLU A 124 35.52 -7.35 -11.29
CA GLU A 124 35.75 -8.30 -10.19
C GLU A 124 36.95 -7.89 -9.30
N PHE A 125 38.05 -7.41 -9.91
CA PHE A 125 39.19 -6.86 -9.16
C PHE A 125 39.02 -5.39 -8.73
N ALA A 126 37.97 -4.69 -9.18
CA ALA A 126 37.59 -3.36 -8.67
C ALA A 126 36.53 -3.41 -7.56
N ALA A 127 35.74 -4.48 -7.44
CA ALA A 127 34.71 -4.65 -6.41
C ALA A 127 35.20 -4.38 -4.96
N PRO A 128 36.44 -4.75 -4.55
CA PRO A 128 36.98 -4.37 -3.23
C PRO A 128 37.20 -2.86 -3.03
N ARG A 129 37.31 -2.08 -4.12
CA ARG A 129 37.28 -0.60 -4.10
C ARG A 129 35.87 -0.05 -4.20
N ASP A 130 34.98 -0.72 -4.93
CA ASP A 130 33.59 -0.29 -5.09
C ASP A 130 32.78 -0.45 -3.79
N LEU A 131 33.16 -1.34 -2.88
CA LEU A 131 32.65 -1.34 -1.49
C LEU A 131 32.88 -0.02 -0.74
N ILE A 132 33.88 0.79 -1.13
CA ILE A 132 34.13 2.15 -0.61
C ILE A 132 33.36 3.20 -1.46
N GLY A 133 33.04 2.86 -2.71
CA GLY A 133 32.23 3.67 -3.63
C GLY A 133 30.72 3.53 -3.42
N PHE A 134 30.24 2.45 -2.81
CA PHE A 134 28.82 2.10 -2.70
C PHE A 134 27.96 3.20 -2.05
N GLN A 135 28.49 3.95 -1.08
CA GLN A 135 27.82 5.14 -0.51
C GLN A 135 27.51 6.24 -1.53
N ARG A 136 28.16 6.27 -2.70
CA ARG A 136 27.86 7.23 -3.77
C ARG A 136 26.59 6.87 -4.54
N TYR A 137 26.17 5.60 -4.47
CA TYR A 137 24.92 5.12 -5.03
C TYR A 137 23.81 5.02 -3.94
N GLU A 138 24.11 5.43 -2.70
CA GLU A 138 23.14 5.47 -1.61
C GLU A 138 21.92 6.34 -2.00
N GLY A 139 20.73 5.73 -2.00
CA GLY A 139 19.48 6.38 -2.43
C GLY A 139 19.07 6.14 -3.89
N TYR A 140 19.84 5.43 -4.73
CA TYR A 140 19.43 5.18 -6.12
C TYR A 140 18.11 4.40 -6.24
N LEU A 141 17.86 3.45 -5.32
CA LEU A 141 16.60 2.72 -5.21
C LEU A 141 15.43 3.66 -4.90
N ALA A 142 15.64 4.66 -4.04
CA ALA A 142 14.61 5.66 -3.72
C ALA A 142 14.27 6.54 -4.93
N ASN A 143 15.16 6.66 -5.93
CA ASN A 143 14.87 7.31 -7.21
C ASN A 143 14.08 6.38 -8.15
N ILE A 144 14.55 5.13 -8.35
CA ILE A 144 13.90 4.15 -9.23
C ILE A 144 12.46 3.83 -8.79
N TYR A 145 12.22 3.73 -7.48
CA TYR A 145 10.91 3.45 -6.91
C TYR A 145 10.17 4.74 -6.45
N SER A 146 10.62 5.91 -6.88
CA SER A 146 9.94 7.19 -6.64
C SER A 146 8.61 7.28 -7.41
N PRO A 147 7.56 7.95 -6.88
CA PRO A 147 6.40 8.33 -7.67
C PRO A 147 6.74 9.14 -8.93
N ASP A 148 7.81 9.94 -8.86
CA ASP A 148 8.31 10.79 -9.95
C ASP A 148 9.17 10.02 -10.98
N TRP A 149 9.39 8.72 -10.79
CA TRP A 149 10.13 7.89 -11.75
C TRP A 149 9.43 7.96 -13.12
N PRO A 150 10.12 8.40 -14.20
CA PRO A 150 9.46 8.75 -15.46
C PRO A 150 9.33 7.57 -16.43
N TYR A 151 10.02 6.45 -16.16
CA TYR A 151 10.08 5.29 -17.04
C TYR A 151 9.19 4.14 -16.54
N GLY A 152 9.03 3.09 -17.35
CA GLY A 152 8.30 1.90 -16.95
C GLY A 152 6.80 2.14 -16.73
N LYS A 153 6.22 3.18 -17.35
CA LYS A 153 4.80 3.53 -17.22
C LYS A 153 3.95 2.53 -17.99
N LEU A 154 3.21 1.71 -17.24
CA LEU A 154 2.62 0.49 -17.77
C LEU A 154 1.38 0.78 -18.63
N MET A 155 0.62 1.83 -18.27
CA MET A 155 -0.56 2.30 -18.99
C MET A 155 -0.34 2.58 -20.50
N GLU A 156 0.88 2.92 -20.92
CA GLU A 156 1.18 3.25 -22.33
C GLU A 156 1.68 2.05 -23.15
N THR A 157 2.11 0.97 -22.48
CA THR A 157 2.84 -0.15 -23.11
C THR A 157 2.06 -1.47 -23.09
N PHE A 158 0.90 -1.51 -22.41
CA PHE A 158 0.19 -2.75 -22.09
C PHE A 158 -0.91 -3.08 -23.10
N GLU A 159 -1.02 -4.37 -23.42
CA GLU A 159 -1.93 -4.87 -24.45
C GLU A 159 -2.86 -5.98 -23.91
N ASN A 160 -4.02 -6.14 -24.57
CA ASN A 160 -4.95 -7.25 -24.39
C ASN A 160 -5.52 -7.42 -22.96
N PHE A 161 -5.95 -6.32 -22.33
CA PHE A 161 -6.66 -6.34 -21.04
C PHE A 161 -8.10 -6.90 -21.11
N GLY A 162 -8.61 -7.19 -22.32
CA GLY A 162 -10.00 -7.58 -22.55
C GLY A 162 -10.92 -6.39 -22.80
N ASP A 163 -12.23 -6.61 -22.67
CA ASP A 163 -13.29 -5.60 -22.87
C ASP A 163 -14.28 -5.64 -21.69
N GLY A 164 -15.01 -4.54 -21.48
CA GLY A 164 -16.08 -4.44 -20.47
C GLY A 164 -15.65 -4.85 -19.05
N ASP A 165 -16.46 -5.66 -18.39
CA ASP A 165 -16.21 -6.13 -17.01
C ASP A 165 -14.93 -6.98 -16.87
N ASP A 166 -14.49 -7.67 -17.92
CA ASP A 166 -13.23 -8.43 -17.88
C ASP A 166 -12.02 -7.48 -17.91
N ALA A 167 -12.09 -6.40 -18.70
CA ALA A 167 -11.12 -5.31 -18.63
C ALA A 167 -11.15 -4.63 -17.25
N ALA A 168 -12.33 -4.35 -16.71
CA ALA A 168 -12.48 -3.74 -15.39
C ALA A 168 -11.77 -4.57 -14.30
N ARG A 169 -11.97 -5.89 -14.30
CA ARG A 169 -11.29 -6.84 -13.41
C ARG A 169 -9.78 -6.86 -13.64
N ALA A 170 -9.31 -6.94 -14.89
CA ALA A 170 -7.89 -6.95 -15.20
C ALA A 170 -7.17 -5.67 -14.73
N TYR A 171 -7.80 -4.49 -14.91
CA TYR A 171 -7.27 -3.23 -14.40
C TYR A 171 -7.27 -3.18 -12.86
N ALA A 172 -8.28 -3.75 -12.18
CA ALA A 172 -8.33 -3.82 -10.71
C ALA A 172 -7.25 -4.76 -10.13
N GLU A 173 -7.07 -5.95 -10.70
CA GLU A 173 -6.01 -6.88 -10.30
C GLU A 173 -4.61 -6.31 -10.56
N MET A 174 -4.42 -5.59 -11.67
CA MET A 174 -3.16 -4.88 -11.94
C MET A 174 -2.90 -3.77 -10.91
N ALA A 175 -3.92 -3.01 -10.50
CA ALA A 175 -3.79 -2.03 -9.42
C ALA A 175 -3.44 -2.68 -8.08
N MET A 176 -4.03 -3.84 -7.76
CA MET A 176 -3.69 -4.63 -6.56
C MET A 176 -2.23 -5.08 -6.59
N SER A 177 -1.76 -5.62 -7.71
CA SER A 177 -0.35 -5.99 -7.87
C SER A 177 0.58 -4.76 -7.71
N LEU A 178 0.28 -3.64 -8.38
CA LEU A 178 1.04 -2.38 -8.21
C LEU A 178 1.11 -1.92 -6.75
N MET A 179 0.02 -2.00 -6.00
CA MET A 179 0.03 -1.70 -4.56
C MET A 179 0.92 -2.67 -3.77
N GLY A 180 0.88 -3.96 -4.08
CA GLY A 180 1.74 -5.00 -3.49
C GLY A 180 3.23 -4.80 -3.79
N HIS A 181 3.55 -4.15 -4.90
CA HIS A 181 4.91 -3.75 -5.29
C HIS A 181 5.23 -2.27 -4.94
N GLY A 182 4.42 -1.61 -4.10
CA GLY A 182 4.66 -0.24 -3.61
C GLY A 182 4.30 0.90 -4.57
N ARG A 183 3.93 0.62 -5.82
CA ARG A 183 3.59 1.58 -6.89
C ARG A 183 2.18 2.18 -6.75
N LYS A 184 1.84 2.63 -5.54
CA LYS A 184 0.49 3.10 -5.17
C LYS A 184 -0.02 4.29 -6.00
N SER A 185 0.87 5.16 -6.47
CA SER A 185 0.52 6.30 -7.33
C SER A 185 -0.08 5.80 -8.66
N GLU A 186 0.62 4.89 -9.34
CA GLU A 186 0.19 4.33 -10.62
C GLU A 186 -1.00 3.38 -10.49
N ALA A 187 -1.15 2.69 -9.35
CA ALA A 187 -2.36 1.91 -9.05
C ALA A 187 -3.65 2.76 -9.12
N SER A 188 -3.58 4.06 -8.79
CA SER A 188 -4.72 4.99 -8.91
C SER A 188 -5.17 5.20 -10.36
N ASP A 189 -4.22 5.23 -11.31
CA ASP A 189 -4.52 5.36 -12.73
C ASP A 189 -5.20 4.08 -13.27
N PHE A 190 -4.68 2.91 -12.87
CA PHE A 190 -5.29 1.62 -13.20
C PHE A 190 -6.72 1.47 -12.65
N LEU A 191 -6.98 1.90 -11.41
CA LEU A 191 -8.35 1.91 -10.87
C LEU A 191 -9.28 2.90 -11.60
N THR A 192 -8.74 4.03 -12.04
CA THR A 192 -9.48 5.00 -12.86
C THR A 192 -9.90 4.39 -14.21
N GLN A 193 -9.09 3.52 -14.80
CA GLN A 193 -9.49 2.78 -16.01
C GLN A 193 -10.46 1.65 -15.67
N SER A 194 -10.22 0.89 -14.60
CA SER A 194 -11.11 -0.17 -14.13
C SER A 194 -12.56 0.31 -14.05
N ALA A 195 -12.80 1.42 -13.34
CA ALA A 195 -14.12 2.04 -13.19
C ALA A 195 -14.73 2.63 -14.47
N ARG A 196 -13.93 2.87 -15.54
CA ARG A 196 -14.42 3.29 -16.85
C ARG A 196 -14.89 2.13 -17.72
N HIS A 197 -14.31 0.94 -17.53
CA HIS A 197 -14.60 -0.24 -18.33
C HIS A 197 -15.80 -1.04 -17.80
N GLY A 198 -16.04 -1.03 -16.49
CA GLY A 198 -17.13 -1.77 -15.86
C GLY A 198 -17.29 -1.45 -14.37
N ALA A 199 -18.34 -2.00 -13.77
CA ALA A 199 -18.65 -1.83 -12.34
C ALA A 199 -18.57 -3.19 -11.64
N VAL A 200 -17.34 -3.66 -11.41
CA VAL A 200 -17.07 -4.96 -10.79
C VAL A 200 -16.64 -4.82 -9.33
N ALA A 201 -16.92 -5.84 -8.51
CA ALA A 201 -16.65 -5.79 -7.06
C ALA A 201 -15.16 -5.63 -6.75
N GLU A 202 -14.30 -6.19 -7.60
CA GLU A 202 -12.85 -6.10 -7.53
C GLU A 202 -12.36 -4.64 -7.61
N THR A 203 -13.01 -3.79 -8.41
CA THR A 203 -12.73 -2.34 -8.48
C THR A 203 -13.03 -1.65 -7.15
N LEU A 204 -14.15 -2.00 -6.50
CA LEU A 204 -14.53 -1.42 -5.21
C LEU A 204 -13.54 -1.82 -4.10
N VAL A 205 -13.23 -3.12 -3.99
CA VAL A 205 -12.26 -3.65 -3.02
C VAL A 205 -10.91 -2.99 -3.21
N ALA A 206 -10.38 -2.94 -4.43
CA ALA A 206 -9.08 -2.37 -4.71
C ALA A 206 -9.03 -0.85 -4.48
N THR A 207 -10.13 -0.13 -4.75
CA THR A 207 -10.25 1.31 -4.43
C THR A 207 -10.23 1.57 -2.93
N GLU A 208 -10.99 0.80 -2.15
CA GLU A 208 -11.03 0.90 -0.68
C GLU A 208 -9.66 0.56 -0.05
N VAL A 209 -8.98 -0.48 -0.58
CA VAL A 209 -7.62 -0.86 -0.18
C VAL A 209 -6.63 0.28 -0.46
N LEU A 210 -6.62 0.84 -1.66
CA LEU A 210 -5.73 1.97 -2.01
C LEU A 210 -6.00 3.17 -1.10
N ARG A 211 -7.27 3.51 -0.89
CA ARG A 211 -7.70 4.64 -0.05
C ARG A 211 -7.17 4.50 1.39
N HIS A 212 -7.26 3.30 1.98
CA HIS A 212 -6.77 3.06 3.34
C HIS A 212 -5.24 2.97 3.45
N LEU A 213 -4.53 2.60 2.37
CA LEU A 213 -3.05 2.60 2.32
C LEU A 213 -2.47 4.01 2.09
N LEU A 214 -3.18 4.89 1.39
CA LEU A 214 -2.72 6.26 1.10
C LEU A 214 -3.02 7.29 2.20
N THR A 215 -4.06 7.11 3.01
CA THR A 215 -4.50 8.13 3.98
C THR A 215 -4.96 7.57 5.32
N ASP A 216 -4.77 8.36 6.39
CA ASP A 216 -5.24 8.08 7.76
C ASP A 216 -6.66 8.62 8.06
N GLU A 217 -7.29 9.30 7.10
CA GLU A 217 -8.59 9.97 7.29
C GLU A 217 -9.70 8.99 7.72
N HIS A 218 -9.55 7.73 7.34
CA HIS A 218 -10.50 6.64 7.60
C HIS A 218 -9.88 5.54 8.48
N GLU A 219 -8.97 5.89 9.39
CA GLU A 219 -8.45 4.96 10.40
C GLU A 219 -9.61 4.40 11.28
N PRO A 220 -9.78 3.07 11.39
CA PRO A 220 -10.81 2.49 12.24
C PRO A 220 -10.54 2.75 13.73
N ARG A 221 -11.60 2.78 14.53
CA ARG A 221 -11.48 2.85 15.99
C ARG A 221 -11.42 1.43 16.56
N ILE A 222 -10.51 1.19 17.49
CA ILE A 222 -10.49 -0.06 18.27
C ILE A 222 -11.52 -0.02 19.40
N ALA A 223 -12.11 -1.17 19.73
CA ALA A 223 -12.85 -1.35 20.96
C ALA A 223 -11.88 -1.63 22.12
N ILE A 224 -11.80 -0.72 23.10
CA ILE A 224 -10.94 -0.89 24.29
C ILE A 224 -11.67 -1.77 25.32
N GLU A 225 -11.51 -3.08 25.19
CA GLU A 225 -12.03 -4.07 26.14
C GLU A 225 -11.14 -4.16 27.39
N PRO A 226 -11.70 -4.32 28.60
CA PRO A 226 -10.91 -4.60 29.81
C PRO A 226 -10.03 -5.86 29.67
N PRO A 227 -8.86 -5.90 30.31
CA PRO A 227 -8.03 -7.10 30.33
C PRO A 227 -8.73 -8.20 31.16
N VAL A 228 -8.52 -9.46 30.77
CA VAL A 228 -9.06 -10.62 31.48
C VAL A 228 -7.96 -11.20 32.38
N PRO A 229 -8.06 -11.08 33.72
CA PRO A 229 -7.08 -11.68 34.61
C PRO A 229 -7.08 -13.20 34.47
N GLY A 230 -5.90 -13.81 34.36
CA GLY A 230 -5.77 -15.27 34.34
C GLY A 230 -6.34 -15.90 35.63
N PRO A 231 -6.93 -17.11 35.58
CA PRO A 231 -7.70 -17.71 36.68
C PRO A 231 -6.87 -18.04 37.94
N GLN A 232 -5.54 -17.95 37.87
CA GLN A 232 -4.61 -18.17 38.98
C GLN A 232 -4.01 -16.86 39.53
N MET A 233 -4.44 -15.70 39.02
CA MET A 233 -3.91 -14.39 39.42
C MET A 233 -4.42 -13.98 40.81
N ASP A 234 -3.53 -13.53 41.68
CA ASP A 234 -3.91 -13.04 43.01
C ASP A 234 -4.56 -11.64 42.94
N GLN A 235 -5.26 -11.25 44.02
CA GLN A 235 -5.99 -9.98 44.07
C GLN A 235 -5.11 -8.72 44.01
N ALA A 236 -3.87 -8.76 44.48
CA ALA A 236 -2.98 -7.61 44.44
C ALA A 236 -2.47 -7.39 43.02
N THR A 237 -2.05 -8.46 42.36
CA THR A 237 -1.64 -8.49 40.95
C THR A 237 -2.79 -8.08 40.03
N ALA A 238 -4.01 -8.57 40.27
CA ALA A 238 -5.20 -8.17 39.50
C ALA A 238 -5.52 -6.66 39.66
N ARG A 239 -5.38 -6.10 40.88
CA ARG A 239 -5.54 -4.64 41.10
C ARG A 239 -4.45 -3.83 40.41
N GLN A 240 -3.20 -4.30 40.42
CA GLN A 240 -2.10 -3.65 39.71
C GLN A 240 -2.37 -3.58 38.20
N LEU A 241 -2.85 -4.69 37.62
CA LEU A 241 -3.28 -4.75 36.22
C LEU A 241 -4.41 -3.76 35.93
N SER A 242 -5.47 -3.72 36.75
CA SER A 242 -6.58 -2.77 36.57
C SER A 242 -6.13 -1.31 36.65
N LEU A 243 -5.32 -0.94 37.64
CA LEU A 243 -4.83 0.44 37.81
C LEU A 243 -3.91 0.85 36.66
N GLY A 244 -3.04 -0.04 36.18
CA GLY A 244 -2.22 0.20 35.00
C GLY A 244 -3.07 0.40 33.74
N PHE A 245 -4.06 -0.46 33.53
CA PHE A 245 -4.98 -0.37 32.40
C PHE A 245 -5.84 0.91 32.42
N GLU A 246 -6.30 1.36 33.58
CA GLU A 246 -7.02 2.64 33.73
C GLU A 246 -6.14 3.84 33.31
N ALA A 247 -4.85 3.83 33.67
CA ALA A 247 -3.89 4.85 33.24
C ALA A 247 -3.66 4.82 31.72
N VAL A 248 -3.51 3.64 31.12
CA VAL A 248 -3.42 3.47 29.66
C VAL A 248 -4.66 4.02 28.97
N ARG A 249 -5.85 3.59 29.41
CA ARG A 249 -7.13 4.02 28.83
C ARG A 249 -7.31 5.52 28.90
N SER A 250 -7.04 6.14 30.06
CA SER A 250 -7.12 7.59 30.23
C SER A 250 -6.21 8.34 29.25
N ALA A 251 -4.99 7.84 29.02
CA ALA A 251 -4.08 8.41 28.03
C ALA A 251 -4.54 8.21 26.57
N VAL A 252 -5.20 7.09 26.25
CA VAL A 252 -5.82 6.86 24.92
C VAL A 252 -7.03 7.78 24.70
N ASP A 253 -7.88 7.96 25.71
CA ASP A 253 -9.03 8.88 25.65
C ASP A 253 -8.57 10.34 25.39
N MET A 254 -7.39 10.72 25.89
CA MET A 254 -6.72 12.00 25.61
C MET A 254 -5.91 12.02 24.29
N ARG A 255 -5.91 10.94 23.51
CA ARG A 255 -5.08 10.72 22.30
C ARG A 255 -3.56 10.88 22.52
N ALA A 256 -3.10 10.74 23.76
CA ALA A 256 -1.70 10.86 24.15
C ALA A 256 -0.97 9.51 23.97
N TYR A 257 -0.90 8.99 22.74
CA TYR A 257 -0.48 7.60 22.47
C TYR A 257 0.92 7.25 22.99
N GLY A 258 1.89 8.18 22.95
CA GLY A 258 3.21 7.95 23.55
C GLY A 258 3.15 7.78 25.07
N THR A 259 2.28 8.52 25.76
CA THR A 259 2.03 8.38 27.20
C THR A 259 1.27 7.09 27.51
N ALA A 260 0.30 6.72 26.67
CA ALA A 260 -0.44 5.47 26.79
C ALA A 260 0.47 4.25 26.61
N LEU A 261 1.39 4.30 25.64
CA LEU A 261 2.39 3.25 25.45
C LEU A 261 3.34 3.15 26.66
N ALA A 262 3.84 4.28 27.17
CA ALA A 262 4.67 4.27 28.38
C ALA A 262 3.93 3.66 29.59
N ALA A 263 2.67 4.04 29.81
CA ALA A 263 1.83 3.45 30.87
C ALA A 263 1.56 1.95 30.65
N MET A 264 1.50 1.49 29.41
CA MET A 264 1.35 0.07 29.05
C MET A 264 2.67 -0.72 29.26
N GLU A 265 3.81 -0.08 29.09
CA GLU A 265 5.13 -0.69 29.33
C GLU A 265 5.49 -0.77 30.83
N GLU A 266 4.92 0.10 31.67
CA GLU A 266 4.94 -0.02 33.14
C GLU A 266 4.11 -1.20 33.67
N ILE A 267 3.16 -1.74 32.88
CA ILE A 267 2.48 -3.00 33.23
C ILE A 267 3.50 -4.14 33.06
N PRO A 268 3.80 -4.93 34.12
CA PRO A 268 4.78 -6.01 34.05
C PRO A 268 4.55 -6.94 32.86
N ALA A 269 5.59 -7.21 32.07
CA ALA A 269 5.47 -7.95 30.82
C ALA A 269 4.70 -9.28 30.90
N PRO A 270 4.83 -10.13 31.96
CA PRO A 270 4.01 -11.33 32.10
C PRO A 270 2.51 -11.04 32.21
N LEU A 271 2.10 -9.92 32.83
CA LEU A 271 0.70 -9.52 32.90
C LEU A 271 0.22 -8.99 31.55
N ARG A 272 1.04 -8.15 30.90
CA ARG A 272 0.73 -7.60 29.56
C ARG A 272 0.54 -8.68 28.49
N LEU A 273 1.34 -9.76 28.55
CA LEU A 273 1.29 -10.86 27.57
C LEU A 273 0.26 -11.95 27.89
N HIS A 274 -0.22 -12.08 29.14
CA HIS A 274 -1.09 -13.17 29.57
C HIS A 274 -2.46 -12.75 30.12
N SER A 275 -2.84 -11.47 30.02
CA SER A 275 -4.16 -10.97 30.45
C SER A 275 -5.18 -10.84 29.32
N GLY A 276 -5.12 -11.75 28.35
CA GLY A 276 -6.06 -11.87 27.22
C GLY A 276 -5.64 -11.13 25.94
N PRO A 277 -6.29 -11.44 24.81
CA PRO A 277 -5.98 -10.87 23.50
C PRO A 277 -6.27 -9.37 23.41
N SER A 278 -7.27 -8.84 24.12
CA SER A 278 -7.59 -7.41 24.13
C SER A 278 -6.43 -6.52 24.57
N LEU A 279 -5.71 -6.93 25.63
CA LEU A 279 -4.56 -6.18 26.13
C LEU A 279 -3.36 -6.27 25.17
N ARG A 280 -3.14 -7.44 24.55
CA ARG A 280 -2.13 -7.62 23.49
C ARG A 280 -2.45 -6.77 22.27
N PHE A 281 -3.73 -6.71 21.85
CA PHE A 281 -4.15 -5.91 20.69
C PHE A 281 -3.96 -4.42 20.96
N LEU A 282 -4.40 -3.94 22.12
CA LEU A 282 -4.16 -2.56 22.56
C LEU A 282 -2.66 -2.22 22.61
N TYR A 283 -1.80 -3.14 23.04
CA TYR A 283 -0.35 -2.91 23.01
C TYR A 283 0.22 -2.83 21.59
N GLY A 284 -0.18 -3.72 20.67
CA GLY A 284 0.23 -3.63 19.26
C GLY A 284 -0.26 -2.35 18.57
N TYR A 285 -1.51 -1.96 18.82
CA TYR A 285 -2.07 -0.67 18.38
C TYR A 285 -1.28 0.53 18.94
N LEU A 286 -0.91 0.51 20.22
CA LEU A 286 -0.14 1.59 20.84
C LEU A 286 1.29 1.68 20.29
N GLN A 287 1.93 0.55 19.96
CA GLN A 287 3.21 0.56 19.25
C GLN A 287 3.06 1.22 17.88
N TYR A 288 2.03 0.87 17.10
CA TYR A 288 1.73 1.53 15.81
C TYR A 288 1.47 3.05 15.97
N LYS A 289 0.53 3.45 16.84
CA LYS A 289 0.18 4.88 17.03
C LYS A 289 1.32 5.73 17.59
N ALA A 290 2.31 5.13 18.24
CA ALA A 290 3.49 5.81 18.76
C ALA A 290 4.74 5.62 17.87
N ALA A 291 4.63 5.02 16.69
CA ALA A 291 5.77 4.71 15.81
C ALA A 291 6.34 5.91 15.04
N GLU A 292 5.63 7.04 15.00
CA GLU A 292 6.13 8.26 14.37
C GLU A 292 7.49 8.68 14.95
N GLY A 293 8.50 8.80 14.08
CA GLY A 293 9.89 9.08 14.47
C GLY A 293 10.67 7.92 15.08
N VAL A 294 10.08 6.72 15.27
CA VAL A 294 10.72 5.55 15.89
C VAL A 294 10.39 4.27 15.09
N PRO A 295 11.07 4.00 13.95
CA PRO A 295 10.71 2.90 13.03
C PRO A 295 10.63 1.51 13.69
N SER A 296 11.50 1.22 14.66
CA SER A 296 11.48 -0.06 15.40
C SER A 296 10.16 -0.38 16.11
N ARG A 297 9.27 0.61 16.30
CA ARG A 297 7.91 0.39 16.81
C ARG A 297 6.97 -0.21 15.78
N TYR A 298 7.13 0.04 14.48
CA TYR A 298 6.34 -0.66 13.46
C TYR A 298 6.63 -2.16 13.46
N ARG A 299 7.91 -2.56 13.57
CA ARG A 299 8.30 -3.98 13.77
C ARG A 299 7.69 -4.56 15.04
N SER A 300 7.77 -3.82 16.15
CA SER A 300 7.16 -4.22 17.41
C SER A 300 5.64 -4.38 17.30
N ALA A 301 4.96 -3.54 16.52
CA ALA A 301 3.54 -3.67 16.23
C ALA A 301 3.26 -4.93 15.38
N ILE A 302 4.00 -5.13 14.28
CA ILE A 302 3.90 -6.34 13.43
C ILE A 302 4.04 -7.61 14.28
N ASP A 303 5.10 -7.72 15.10
CA ASP A 303 5.35 -8.89 15.92
C ASP A 303 4.18 -9.22 16.87
N GLN A 304 3.58 -8.21 17.50
CA GLN A 304 2.44 -8.39 18.42
C GLN A 304 1.13 -8.69 17.69
N LEU A 305 0.87 -8.05 16.56
CA LEU A 305 -0.37 -8.22 15.81
C LEU A 305 -0.37 -9.54 15.01
N GLU A 306 0.75 -9.95 14.44
CA GLU A 306 0.87 -11.30 13.84
C GLU A 306 0.74 -12.41 14.89
N ASP A 307 1.26 -12.22 16.11
CA ASP A 307 1.10 -13.22 17.18
C ASP A 307 -0.38 -13.42 17.57
N LEU A 308 -1.17 -12.36 17.57
CA LEU A 308 -2.63 -12.42 17.75
C LEU A 308 -3.32 -13.16 16.59
N VAL A 309 -3.00 -12.82 15.34
CA VAL A 309 -3.51 -13.54 14.15
C VAL A 309 -3.20 -15.03 14.21
N ARG A 310 -2.02 -15.40 14.75
CA ARG A 310 -1.59 -16.79 14.92
C ARG A 310 -2.18 -17.51 16.14
N SER A 311 -2.60 -16.80 17.20
CA SER A 311 -2.98 -17.42 18.49
C SER A 311 -4.42 -17.22 18.97
N ASP A 312 -5.18 -16.23 18.46
CA ASP A 312 -6.54 -15.92 18.91
C ASP A 312 -7.53 -15.71 17.74
N GLU A 313 -7.68 -16.69 16.85
CA GLU A 313 -8.51 -16.60 15.63
C GLU A 313 -9.93 -16.05 15.88
N GLU A 314 -10.60 -16.51 16.95
CA GLU A 314 -11.96 -16.04 17.31
C GLU A 314 -11.98 -14.57 17.74
N TYR A 315 -10.93 -14.08 18.42
CA TYR A 315 -10.79 -12.68 18.76
C TYR A 315 -10.59 -11.85 17.49
N VAL A 316 -9.64 -12.26 16.63
CA VAL A 316 -9.32 -11.54 15.39
C VAL A 316 -10.51 -11.47 14.44
N ARG A 317 -11.35 -12.51 14.37
CA ARG A 317 -12.61 -12.49 13.59
C ARG A 317 -13.61 -11.44 14.08
N ARG A 318 -13.61 -11.11 15.38
CA ARG A 318 -14.45 -10.04 15.96
C ARG A 318 -13.80 -8.65 15.90
N HIS A 319 -12.50 -8.58 15.61
CA HIS A 319 -11.71 -7.35 15.57
C HIS A 319 -10.94 -7.22 14.24
N PRO A 320 -11.65 -7.17 13.08
CA PRO A 320 -11.00 -7.05 11.77
C PRO A 320 -10.18 -5.77 11.63
N GLU A 321 -10.44 -4.73 12.43
CA GLU A 321 -9.62 -3.52 12.49
C GLU A 321 -8.14 -3.80 12.85
N LEU A 322 -7.83 -4.95 13.46
CA LEU A 322 -6.46 -5.41 13.65
C LEU A 322 -5.68 -5.50 12.32
N TYR A 323 -6.33 -6.01 11.27
CA TYR A 323 -5.70 -6.16 9.95
C TYR A 323 -5.37 -4.83 9.29
N TYR A 324 -6.14 -3.76 9.56
CA TYR A 324 -5.78 -2.40 9.13
C TYR A 324 -4.45 -1.95 9.76
N PHE A 325 -4.30 -2.10 11.08
CA PHE A 325 -3.08 -1.68 11.77
C PHE A 325 -1.85 -2.52 11.39
N LEU A 326 -2.04 -3.83 11.24
CA LEU A 326 -0.99 -4.73 10.75
C LEU A 326 -0.58 -4.39 9.31
N ALA A 327 -1.54 -4.09 8.44
CA ALA A 327 -1.28 -3.64 7.07
C ALA A 327 -0.47 -2.35 7.03
N ARG A 328 -0.88 -1.32 7.78
CA ARG A 328 -0.18 -0.02 7.82
C ARG A 328 1.20 -0.11 8.46
N ALA A 329 1.40 -0.98 9.45
CA ALA A 329 2.71 -1.24 10.02
C ALA A 329 3.65 -1.95 9.03
N HIS A 330 3.16 -2.95 8.27
CA HIS A 330 3.91 -3.58 7.18
C HIS A 330 4.27 -2.58 6.08
N ASP A 331 3.33 -1.73 5.68
CA ASP A 331 3.53 -0.71 4.65
C ASP A 331 4.62 0.30 5.03
N ALA A 332 4.62 0.74 6.29
CA ALA A 332 5.65 1.63 6.84
C ALA A 332 7.05 0.99 6.96
N GLU A 333 7.12 -0.34 7.06
CA GLU A 333 8.37 -1.12 6.99
C GLU A 333 8.63 -1.67 5.58
N PHE A 334 8.00 -1.10 4.53
CA PHE A 334 8.19 -1.45 3.12
C PHE A 334 7.83 -2.91 2.74
N ASN A 335 7.12 -3.63 3.60
CA ASN A 335 6.59 -4.98 3.33
C ASN A 335 5.26 -4.86 2.57
N PHE A 336 5.28 -4.27 1.38
CA PHE A 336 4.08 -3.86 0.64
C PHE A 336 3.14 -5.02 0.30
N ASP A 337 3.68 -6.21 -0.01
CA ASP A 337 2.91 -7.42 -0.27
C ASP A 337 2.07 -7.86 0.95
N LYS A 338 2.68 -7.80 2.15
CA LYS A 338 2.00 -8.08 3.43
C LYS A 338 1.04 -6.95 3.80
N GLY A 339 1.41 -5.70 3.52
CA GLY A 339 0.54 -4.53 3.68
C GLY A 339 -0.76 -4.70 2.90
N LEU A 340 -0.65 -4.97 1.60
CA LEU A 340 -1.75 -5.25 0.69
C LEU A 340 -2.63 -6.40 1.19
N ARG A 341 -2.04 -7.58 1.48
CA ARG A 341 -2.82 -8.77 1.87
C ARG A 341 -3.63 -8.53 3.15
N ASN A 342 -3.04 -7.91 4.17
CA ASN A 342 -3.76 -7.59 5.40
C ASN A 342 -4.83 -6.50 5.16
N MET A 343 -4.53 -5.46 4.36
CA MET A 343 -5.53 -4.41 4.08
C MET A 343 -6.74 -4.96 3.31
N ARG A 344 -6.49 -5.88 2.37
CA ARG A 344 -7.55 -6.60 1.64
C ARG A 344 -8.46 -7.36 2.59
N ILE A 345 -7.90 -8.13 3.54
CA ILE A 345 -8.69 -8.87 4.55
C ILE A 345 -9.55 -7.91 5.38
N TYR A 346 -9.01 -6.76 5.81
CA TYR A 346 -9.77 -5.74 6.53
C TYR A 346 -10.95 -5.20 5.69
N VAL A 347 -10.70 -4.81 4.43
CA VAL A 347 -11.72 -4.27 3.52
C VAL A 347 -12.79 -5.30 3.21
N GLU A 348 -12.43 -6.53 2.86
CA GLU A 348 -13.37 -7.61 2.56
C GLU A 348 -14.22 -7.96 3.80
N SER A 349 -13.64 -7.97 5.00
CA SER A 349 -14.37 -8.17 6.26
C SER A 349 -15.36 -7.03 6.54
N ARG A 350 -14.99 -5.78 6.22
CA ARG A 350 -15.87 -4.61 6.40
C ARG A 350 -17.05 -4.64 5.42
N LEU A 351 -16.82 -5.05 4.17
CA LEU A 351 -17.86 -5.13 3.14
C LEU A 351 -18.85 -6.28 3.43
N ALA A 352 -18.36 -7.46 3.79
CA ALA A 352 -19.24 -8.57 4.22
C ALA A 352 -20.10 -8.17 5.43
N GLY A 353 -19.53 -7.48 6.42
CA GLY A 353 -20.26 -6.98 7.59
C GLY A 353 -21.22 -5.83 7.33
N SER A 354 -21.16 -5.15 6.16
CA SER A 354 -22.20 -4.19 5.76
C SER A 354 -23.37 -4.87 5.04
N ASP A 355 -23.11 -5.92 4.26
CA ASP A 355 -24.17 -6.66 3.56
C ASP A 355 -25.05 -7.43 4.57
N ASP A 356 -24.45 -8.03 5.60
CA ASP A 356 -25.15 -8.68 6.72
C ASP A 356 -26.07 -7.72 7.53
N ALA A 357 -25.87 -6.39 7.40
CA ALA A 357 -26.69 -5.40 8.09
C ALA A 357 -27.96 -5.00 7.32
N GLU A 358 -28.01 -5.23 5.99
CA GLU A 358 -29.23 -5.00 5.19
C GLU A 358 -30.22 -6.18 5.28
N ASP A 359 -29.75 -7.38 5.62
CA ASP A 359 -30.56 -8.60 5.79
C ASP A 359 -31.12 -8.80 7.23
N LEU A 360 -30.92 -7.83 8.13
CA LEU A 360 -31.58 -7.82 9.44
C LEU A 360 -33.08 -7.55 9.26
N PRO A 361 -33.98 -8.43 9.76
CA PRO A 361 -35.41 -8.20 9.65
C PRO A 361 -35.79 -6.90 10.38
N GLU A 362 -36.63 -6.07 9.76
CA GLU A 362 -37.20 -4.89 10.41
C GLU A 362 -37.75 -5.30 11.79
N PRO A 363 -37.45 -4.55 12.87
CA PRO A 363 -37.97 -4.87 14.18
C PRO A 363 -39.49 -4.91 14.11
N PRO A 364 -40.15 -5.86 14.80
CA PRO A 364 -41.61 -5.95 14.78
C PRO A 364 -42.19 -4.60 15.19
N PRO A 365 -43.34 -4.17 14.63
CA PRO A 365 -43.90 -2.83 14.82
C PRO A 365 -44.28 -2.49 16.27
N GLU A 366 -44.12 -3.44 17.19
CA GLU A 366 -44.25 -3.30 18.63
C GLU A 366 -43.02 -2.63 19.30
N ASP A 367 -41.85 -2.66 18.65
CA ASP A 367 -40.60 -2.02 19.09
C ASP A 367 -40.27 -0.71 18.34
N ALA A 368 -41.11 -0.30 17.39
CA ALA A 368 -41.01 1.02 16.77
C ALA A 368 -41.35 2.11 17.82
N PRO A 369 -40.53 3.16 17.99
CA PRO A 369 -40.81 4.20 18.97
C PRO A 369 -42.08 4.97 18.58
N THR A 370 -43.18 4.70 19.29
CA THR A 370 -44.45 5.42 19.13
C THR A 370 -44.27 6.87 19.57
N THR A 371 -44.07 7.77 18.60
CA THR A 371 -44.16 9.21 18.83
C THR A 371 -45.63 9.59 19.02
N ASP A 372 -46.12 9.41 20.24
CA ASP A 372 -47.39 9.97 20.69
C ASP A 372 -47.28 11.50 20.73
N ALA A 373 -47.59 12.14 19.60
CA ALA A 373 -47.87 13.56 19.53
C ALA A 373 -49.33 13.79 19.99
N PRO A 374 -49.58 14.60 21.04
CA PRO A 374 -50.94 14.83 21.52
C PRO A 374 -51.64 15.94 20.73
N GLU A 375 -52.44 15.54 19.74
CA GLU A 375 -53.70 16.22 19.35
C GLU A 375 -54.79 15.80 20.37
N ASP A 376 -55.72 16.60 20.88
CA ASP A 376 -56.15 17.99 20.63
C ASP A 376 -56.89 18.51 21.88
N ALA A 377 -57.08 19.84 22.02
CA ALA A 377 -58.40 20.46 22.31
C ALA A 377 -58.36 21.99 22.54
N ASP A 378 -59.40 22.65 21.98
CA ASP A 378 -59.82 24.07 22.02
C ASP A 378 -59.05 25.07 21.12
N GLY A 379 -59.67 25.79 20.18
CA GLY A 379 -61.09 25.93 19.81
C GLY A 379 -61.56 27.38 19.88
N GLY A 380 -61.79 28.05 18.73
CA GLY A 380 -62.39 29.39 18.73
C GLY A 380 -62.06 30.35 17.59
N ASP A 381 -62.56 30.04 16.38
CA ASP A 381 -63.41 30.93 15.55
C ASP A 381 -62.90 32.26 14.91
N LEU A 382 -63.52 32.55 13.76
CA LEU A 382 -63.69 33.83 13.03
C LEU A 382 -62.61 34.40 12.06
N ALA A 383 -63.07 34.46 10.80
CA ALA A 383 -63.02 35.60 9.86
C ALA A 383 -61.80 35.81 8.94
N ASP A 384 -61.84 35.10 7.81
CA ASP A 384 -62.20 35.70 6.51
C ASP A 384 -61.79 37.17 6.25
N LYS A 385 -60.76 37.38 5.40
CA LYS A 385 -60.74 38.48 4.43
C LYS A 385 -59.66 38.34 3.34
N ASP A 386 -60.12 38.64 2.14
CA ASP A 386 -59.39 38.91 0.90
C ASP A 386 -58.08 39.71 1.06
N LEU A 387 -57.08 39.42 0.20
CA LEU A 387 -56.56 40.36 -0.83
C LEU A 387 -55.28 39.83 -1.53
N HIS A 388 -55.45 39.30 -2.75
CA HIS A 388 -54.61 39.73 -3.89
C HIS A 388 -55.25 41.02 -4.47
N PRO A 389 -54.56 41.88 -5.25
CA PRO A 389 -53.37 41.62 -6.06
C PRO A 389 -52.23 42.64 -5.74
N ASP A 390 -51.21 42.95 -6.55
CA ASP A 390 -50.83 42.52 -7.91
C ASP A 390 -49.29 42.61 -8.13
N ARG A 391 -48.89 42.27 -9.35
CA ARG A 391 -47.68 42.67 -10.10
C ARG A 391 -47.44 44.18 -10.12
N ASP A 392 -46.17 44.58 -10.18
CA ASP A 392 -45.70 45.58 -11.16
C ASP A 392 -44.22 45.37 -11.51
N ASP A 393 -43.79 45.92 -12.65
CA ASP A 393 -42.52 45.64 -13.32
C ASP A 393 -41.36 46.60 -12.96
N GLY A 394 -40.12 46.16 -13.23
CA GLY A 394 -39.04 47.03 -13.74
C GLY A 394 -37.95 47.51 -12.77
N VAL A 395 -36.73 46.97 -12.92
CA VAL A 395 -35.60 47.53 -13.72
C VAL A 395 -34.43 46.53 -13.71
#